data_AF-A0A920KEZ6-F1
#
_entry.id   AF-A0A920KEZ6-F1
#
_cell.length_a   1.000
_cell.length_b   1.000
_cell.length_c   1.000
_cell.angle_alpha   90.00
_cell.angle_beta   90.00
_cell.angle_gamma   90.00
#
_symmetry.space_group_name_H-M   'P 1'
#
loop_
_entity.id
_entity.type
_entity.pdbx_description
1 polymer ?
#
loop_
_entity_poly.entity_id
_entity_poly.type
_entity_poly.pdbx_seq_one_letter_code
_entity_poly.pdbx_strand_id
1 'polypeptide(L)'
;MNFVEELRWRGMIHDIMPETEKFLNENKVSGYIGFDPTSDSLHIGSLVQIMILVHFQKHGHTPYVLVGGAPWNGGRPVRKV
;
A
#
# COMPACT_ATOMS: atom_id res chain seq x y z
N MET A 1 -4.80 2.48 20.35
CA MET A 1 -4.71 3.07 19.00
C MET A 1 -4.89 1.94 18.01
N ASN A 2 -5.83 2.06 17.08
CA ASN A 2 -6.04 1.13 15.98
C ASN A 2 -5.20 1.53 14.74
N PHE A 3 -5.20 0.70 13.69
CA PHE A 3 -4.41 0.94 12.49
C PHE A 3 -4.73 2.28 11.82
N VAL A 4 -6.02 2.57 11.62
CA VAL A 4 -6.48 3.81 10.95
C VAL A 4 -6.17 5.03 11.81
N GLU A 5 -6.36 4.94 13.13
CA GLU A 5 -5.96 5.99 14.07
C GLU A 5 -4.46 6.27 14.01
N GLU A 6 -3.62 5.23 13.93
CA GLU A 6 -2.16 5.40 13.78
C GLU A 6 -1.81 6.14 12.50
N LEU A 7 -2.37 5.72 11.37
CA LEU A 7 -2.09 6.36 10.08
C LEU A 7 -2.59 7.81 10.06
N ARG A 8 -3.75 8.09 10.66
CA ARG A 8 -4.31 9.45 10.77
C ARG A 8 -3.41 10.34 11.64
N TRP A 9 -2.97 9.85 12.79
CA TRP A 9 -2.07 10.57 13.68
C TRP A 9 -0.72 10.90 13.02
N ARG A 10 -0.21 10.00 12.16
CA ARG A 10 1.04 10.19 11.40
C ARG A 10 0.86 11.04 10.13
N GLY A 11 -0.36 11.44 9.77
CA GLY A 11 -0.64 12.17 8.54
C GLY A 11 -0.47 11.34 7.26
N MET A 12 -0.62 10.01 7.35
CA MET A 12 -0.42 9.07 6.23
C MET A 12 -1.72 8.72 5.46
N ILE A 13 -2.86 9.29 5.85
CA ILE A 13 -4.14 9.11 5.16
C ILE A 13 -4.45 10.37 4.34
N HIS A 14 -4.55 10.21 3.02
CA HIS A 14 -5.12 11.23 2.15
C HIS A 14 -6.63 11.02 1.95
N ASP A 15 -7.05 9.77 1.74
CA ASP A 15 -8.44 9.39 1.57
C ASP A 15 -8.66 7.95 2.08
N ILE A 16 -9.90 7.63 2.44
CA ILE A 16 -10.31 6.32 2.94
C ILE A 16 -11.78 6.08 2.59
N MET A 17 -12.10 4.89 2.07
CA MET A 17 -13.50 4.53 1.82
C MET A 17 -14.31 4.54 3.14
N PRO A 18 -15.58 4.97 3.10
CA PRO A 18 -16.48 4.81 4.22
C PRO A 18 -16.46 3.37 4.79
N GLU A 19 -16.72 3.25 6.09
CA GLU A 19 -16.73 1.97 6.84
C GLU A 19 -15.41 1.18 6.92
N THR A 20 -14.35 1.57 6.21
CA THR A 20 -13.06 0.85 6.21
C THR A 20 -12.48 0.67 7.61
N GLU A 21 -12.53 1.71 8.45
CA GLU A 21 -12.01 1.65 9.82
C GLU A 21 -12.75 0.63 10.68
N LYS A 22 -14.10 0.61 10.58
CA LYS A 22 -14.93 -0.37 11.28
C LYS A 22 -14.60 -1.79 10.80
N PHE A 23 -14.52 -1.98 9.48
CA PHE A 23 -14.21 -3.28 8.89
C PHE A 23 -12.84 -3.83 9.33
N LEU A 24 -11.81 -2.96 9.35
CA LEU A 24 -10.46 -3.32 9.79
C LEU A 24 -10.39 -3.63 11.29
N ASN A 25 -11.23 -2.99 12.11
CA ASN A 25 -11.29 -3.28 13.55
C ASN A 25 -12.02 -4.61 13.86
N GLU A 26 -12.99 -4.99 13.03
CA GLU A 26 -13.78 -6.21 13.22
C GLU A 26 -13.12 -7.46 12.59
N ASN A 27 -12.20 -7.29 11.64
CA ASN A 27 -11.69 -8.40 10.83
C ASN A 27 -10.17 -8.40 10.73
N LYS A 28 -9.58 -9.60 10.69
CA LYS A 28 -8.21 -9.78 10.23
C LYS A 28 -8.17 -9.79 8.70
N VAL A 29 -7.79 -8.65 8.13
CA VAL A 29 -7.78 -8.42 6.68
C VAL A 29 -6.43 -8.72 6.05
N SER A 30 -6.46 -9.16 4.79
CA SER A 30 -5.31 -9.23 3.90
C SER A 30 -5.33 -8.04 2.93
N GLY A 31 -4.20 -7.37 2.72
CA GLY A 31 -4.11 -6.17 1.89
C GLY A 31 -2.78 -6.08 1.17
N TYR A 32 -2.72 -5.33 0.07
CA TYR A 32 -1.50 -5.22 -0.74
C TYR A 32 -1.20 -3.78 -1.14
N ILE A 33 0.08 -3.50 -1.43
CA ILE A 33 0.50 -2.31 -2.15
C ILE A 33 1.34 -2.74 -3.35
N GLY A 34 1.05 -2.14 -4.51
CA GLY A 34 1.79 -2.33 -5.75
C GLY A 34 3.01 -1.40 -5.83
N PHE A 35 4.14 -1.96 -6.24
CA PHE A 35 5.37 -1.25 -6.59
C PHE A 35 5.73 -1.54 -8.03
N ASP A 36 5.74 -0.50 -8.87
CA ASP A 36 6.22 -0.62 -10.25
C ASP A 36 7.74 -0.36 -10.31
N PRO A 37 8.54 -1.27 -10.89
CA PRO A 37 9.98 -1.14 -11.02
C PRO A 37 10.30 -0.13 -12.12
N THR A 38 10.16 1.14 -11.77
CA THR A 38 10.47 2.30 -12.63
C THR A 38 11.94 2.72 -12.51
N SER A 39 12.69 2.11 -11.60
CA SER A 39 14.09 2.39 -11.28
C SER A 39 14.77 1.12 -10.78
N ASP A 40 16.10 1.08 -10.84
CA ASP A 40 16.95 -0.01 -10.32
C ASP A 40 16.83 -0.17 -8.78
N SER A 41 16.26 0.82 -8.09
CA SER A 41 16.09 0.79 -6.63
C SER A 41 14.84 1.54 -6.16
N LEU A 42 14.36 1.16 -4.97
CA LEU A 42 13.36 1.91 -4.23
C LEU A 42 13.99 3.20 -3.67
N HIS A 43 13.23 4.28 -3.71
CA HIS A 43 13.66 5.58 -3.21
C HIS A 43 12.81 6.00 -2.01
N ILE A 44 13.13 7.17 -1.42
CA ILE A 44 12.45 7.70 -0.23
C ILE A 44 10.92 7.80 -0.40
N GLY A 45 10.44 7.97 -1.63
CA GLY A 45 9.01 7.99 -1.95
C GLY A 45 8.31 6.66 -1.70
N SER A 46 9.02 5.54 -1.90
CA SER A 46 8.52 4.18 -1.63
C SER A 46 8.44 3.88 -0.13
N LEU A 47 9.17 4.63 0.71
CA LEU A 47 9.24 4.37 2.14
C LEU A 47 7.88 4.54 2.82
N VAL A 48 7.07 5.53 2.41
CA VAL A 48 5.74 5.75 2.97
C VAL A 48 4.85 4.52 2.79
N GLN A 49 4.84 3.96 1.57
CA GLN A 49 4.09 2.76 1.25
C GLN A 49 4.57 1.53 2.05
N ILE A 50 5.89 1.36 2.16
CA ILE A 50 6.48 0.28 2.97
C ILE A 50 6.08 0.42 4.45
N MET A 51 6.14 1.63 5.00
CA MET A 51 5.77 1.88 6.39
C MET A 51 4.29 1.60 6.65
N ILE A 52 3.40 1.91 5.71
CA ILE A 52 1.98 1.55 5.81
C ILE A 52 1.82 0.02 5.94
N LEU A 53 2.51 -0.78 5.12
CA LEU A 53 2.46 -2.25 5.21
C LEU A 53 3.02 -2.77 6.55
N VAL A 54 4.08 -2.15 7.07
CA VAL A 54 4.63 -2.47 8.39
C VAL A 54 3.60 -2.19 9.50
N HIS A 55 2.95 -1.03 9.46
CA HIS A 55 1.89 -0.70 10.42
C HIS A 55 0.68 -1.62 10.28
N PHE A 56 0.34 -2.01 9.05
CA PHE A 56 -0.74 -2.96 8.76
C PHE A 56 -0.45 -4.32 9.40
N GLN A 57 0.78 -4.83 9.27
CA GLN A 57 1.22 -6.07 9.92
C GLN A 57 1.20 -5.97 11.44
N LYS A 58 1.68 -4.84 12.00
CA LYS A 58 1.72 -4.61 13.45
C LYS A 58 0.34 -4.61 14.09
N HIS A 59 -0.69 -4.23 13.34
CA HIS A 59 -2.09 -4.28 13.78
C HIS A 59 -2.75 -5.64 13.52
N GLY A 60 -1.98 -6.67 13.17
CA GLY A 60 -2.45 -8.05 13.06
C GLY A 60 -2.98 -8.42 11.69
N HIS A 61 -2.91 -7.53 10.69
CA HIS A 61 -3.31 -7.79 9.32
C HIS A 61 -2.20 -8.49 8.52
N THR A 62 -2.54 -9.00 7.33
CA THR A 62 -1.59 -9.70 6.46
C THR A 62 -1.24 -8.81 5.26
N PRO A 63 -0.05 -8.17 5.25
CA PRO A 63 0.39 -7.38 4.11
C PRO A 63 0.95 -8.25 2.99
N TYR A 64 0.75 -7.80 1.75
CA TYR A 64 1.41 -8.34 0.56
C TYR A 64 2.07 -7.21 -0.22
N VAL A 65 3.30 -7.45 -0.68
CA VAL A 65 3.99 -6.56 -1.61
C VAL A 65 3.78 -7.12 -3.01
N LEU A 66 3.12 -6.35 -3.88
CA LEU A 66 2.96 -6.72 -5.28
C LEU A 66 4.01 -5.96 -6.09
N VAL A 67 4.95 -6.67 -6.71
CA VAL A 67 5.92 -6.04 -7.61
C VAL A 67 5.37 -6.16 -9.04
N GLY A 68 5.10 -5.03 -9.68
CA GLY A 68 4.72 -4.96 -11.09
C GLY A 68 5.88 -5.42 -11.96
N GLY A 69 5.62 -6.19 -13.01
CA GLY A 69 6.72 -6.75 -13.81
C GLY A 69 6.32 -7.99 -14.57
N ALA A 70 5.22 -7.93 -15.32
CA ALA A 70 5.13 -8.83 -16.46
C ALA A 70 6.32 -8.50 -17.39
N PRO A 71 7.13 -9.48 -17.81
CA PRO A 71 8.16 -9.25 -18.81
C PRO A 71 7.53 -8.56 -20.02
N TRP A 72 7.93 -7.32 -20.29
CA TRP A 72 7.42 -6.57 -21.42
C TRP A 72 8.08 -7.09 -22.70
N ASN A 73 7.52 -8.15 -23.28
CA ASN A 73 7.88 -8.59 -24.63
C ASN A 73 7.18 -7.67 -25.67
N GLY A 74 7.77 -6.50 -25.94
CA GLY A 74 7.60 -5.76 -27.19
C GLY A 74 6.34 -4.89 -27.40
N GLY A 75 6.51 -3.56 -27.31
CA GLY A 75 5.82 -2.57 -28.17
C GLY A 75 4.32 -2.23 -28.01
N ARG A 76 3.87 -1.59 -26.92
CA ARG A 76 2.62 -0.82 -26.89
C ARG A 76 2.82 0.46 -26.08
N PRO A 77 2.50 1.63 -26.65
CA PRO A 77 2.57 2.88 -25.91
C PRO A 77 1.38 2.95 -24.96
N VAL A 78 1.65 3.03 -23.65
CA VAL A 78 0.62 3.45 -22.68
C VAL A 78 0.56 4.96 -22.68
N ARG A 79 -0.52 5.46 -23.28
CA ARG A 79 -0.97 6.84 -23.21
C ARG A 79 -1.11 7.23 -21.74
N LYS A 80 -0.35 8.25 -21.30
CA LYS A 80 -0.72 9.02 -20.11
C LYS A 80 -2.11 9.59 -20.37
N VAL A 81 -3.10 9.07 -19.66
CA VAL A 81 -4.42 9.69 -19.47
C VAL A 81 -4.48 10.17 -18.04
#